data_AF-A0A0F9RRH6-F1
#
_entry.id   AF-A0A0F9RRH6-F1
#
_cell.length_a   1.000
_cell.length_b   1.000
_cell.length_c   1.000
_cell.angle_alpha   90.00
_cell.angle_beta   90.00
_cell.angle_gamma   90.00
#
_symmetry.space_group_name_H-M   'P 1'
#
loop_
_entity.id
_entity.type
_entity.pdbx_description
1 polymer ?
#
loop_
_entity_poly.entity_id
_entity_poly.type
_entity_poly.pdbx_seq_one_letter_code
_entity_poly.pdbx_strand_id
1 'polypeptide(L)'
;MSEFLTPEQINTNFFDGKLNRDKAAELLISLIEGNDDTDVRVRSIKALEKMELQNKQIFKILESYLISDEAAILRATAAEYLIQNFLEESISPLNWVIQHDTSPLILKIFLDNLNKFDNIKFELISKKLHTRETEFASKIGIVLEESRFFLDLEALFAVDKGNYKLDPKSYTTYQNIADVKGGEPWLVINNKHVVSLNFNYFKWNFIKENPDLIDSLTKLIDLDFYICSLKKYSYENLTLSIIPESIGSLIYLERLNLRRNGLTKIPSSIKKLTRLKELDLSYNHFKEIPQVIRALHSLKKLNIKRNRVHVIPESLLTHLYSLESFYF
;
A
#
# COMPACT_ATOMS: atom_id res chain seq x y z
N MET A 1 29.66 -19.73 -24.99
CA MET A 1 28.53 -18.86 -24.62
C MET A 1 28.83 -18.34 -23.24
N SER A 2 29.08 -17.05 -23.07
CA SER A 2 29.19 -16.47 -21.72
C SER A 2 27.79 -16.51 -21.09
N GLU A 3 27.62 -17.22 -19.97
CA GLU A 3 26.43 -17.08 -19.15
C GLU A 3 26.31 -15.60 -18.75
N PHE A 4 25.28 -14.93 -19.24
CA PHE A 4 24.93 -13.61 -18.74
C PHE A 4 24.42 -13.77 -17.31
N LEU A 5 25.12 -13.16 -16.35
CA LEU A 5 24.71 -13.21 -14.95
C LEU A 5 23.38 -12.46 -14.76
N THR A 6 22.47 -13.03 -13.97
CA THR A 6 21.25 -12.32 -13.57
C THR A 6 21.57 -11.21 -12.56
N PRO A 7 20.65 -10.24 -12.34
CA PRO A 7 20.83 -9.22 -11.30
C PRO A 7 21.12 -9.82 -9.92
N GLU A 8 20.46 -10.92 -9.56
CA GLU A 8 20.65 -11.62 -8.28
C GLU A 8 22.02 -12.26 -8.16
N GLN A 9 22.51 -12.85 -9.26
CA GLN A 9 23.84 -13.44 -9.31
C GLN A 9 24.92 -12.36 -9.22
N ILE A 10 24.74 -11.23 -9.91
CA ILE A 10 25.63 -10.06 -9.77
C ILE A 10 25.61 -9.57 -8.32
N ASN A 11 24.42 -9.51 -7.71
CA ASN A 11 24.25 -9.12 -6.31
C ASN A 11 25.01 -10.00 -5.35
N THR A 12 24.82 -11.31 -5.47
CA THR A 12 25.49 -12.30 -4.65
C THR A 12 27.01 -12.22 -4.84
N ASN A 13 27.47 -12.17 -6.09
CA ASN A 13 28.90 -12.11 -6.39
C ASN A 13 29.57 -10.83 -5.89
N PHE A 14 28.86 -9.70 -5.91
CA PHE A 14 29.37 -8.44 -5.36
C PHE A 14 29.56 -8.53 -3.84
N PHE A 15 28.54 -8.98 -3.11
CA PHE A 15 28.62 -9.10 -1.64
C PHE A 15 29.54 -10.23 -1.18
N ASP A 16 29.75 -11.27 -2.00
CA ASP A 16 30.75 -12.31 -1.78
C ASP A 16 32.19 -11.83 -2.08
N GLY A 17 32.39 -10.60 -2.56
CA GLY A 17 33.70 -10.06 -2.94
C GLY A 17 34.27 -10.62 -4.25
N LYS A 18 33.46 -11.35 -5.04
CA LYS A 18 33.85 -11.92 -6.34
C LYS A 18 33.75 -10.91 -7.49
N LEU A 19 32.98 -9.84 -7.33
CA LEU A 19 32.87 -8.73 -8.26
C LEU A 19 33.22 -7.41 -7.56
N ASN A 20 34.05 -6.59 -8.21
CA ASN A 20 34.31 -5.23 -7.76
C ASN A 20 33.18 -4.27 -8.20
N ARG A 21 33.18 -3.05 -7.65
CA ARG A 21 32.15 -2.03 -7.89
C ARG A 21 32.00 -1.67 -9.37
N ASP A 22 33.11 -1.45 -10.06
CA ASP A 22 33.10 -1.04 -11.47
C ASP A 22 32.53 -2.13 -12.36
N LYS A 23 32.96 -3.39 -12.16
CA LYS A 23 32.48 -4.53 -12.94
C LYS A 23 31.01 -4.83 -12.65
N ALA A 24 30.58 -4.73 -11.40
CA ALA A 24 29.18 -4.88 -11.04
C ALA A 24 28.31 -3.81 -11.72
N ALA A 25 28.75 -2.54 -11.70
CA ALA A 25 28.07 -1.45 -12.37
C ALA A 25 27.98 -1.67 -13.89
N GLU A 26 29.07 -2.05 -14.55
CA GLU A 26 29.07 -2.36 -15.99
C GLU A 26 28.09 -3.47 -16.36
N LEU A 27 28.07 -4.56 -15.59
CA LEU A 27 27.18 -5.69 -15.84
C LEU A 27 25.71 -5.29 -15.67
N LEU A 28 25.39 -4.55 -14.61
CA LEU A 28 24.03 -4.07 -14.36
C LEU A 28 23.59 -3.06 -15.42
N ILE A 29 24.46 -2.13 -15.82
CA ILE A 29 24.20 -1.21 -16.93
C ILE A 29 23.88 -1.98 -18.22
N SER A 30 24.69 -2.98 -18.55
CA SER A 30 24.46 -3.82 -19.73
C SER A 30 23.11 -4.55 -19.69
N LEU A 31 22.66 -4.98 -18.51
CA LEU A 31 21.34 -5.59 -18.34
C LEU A 31 20.20 -4.58 -18.45
N ILE A 32 20.41 -3.33 -18.05
CA ILE A 32 19.40 -2.28 -18.16
C ILE A 32 19.23 -1.83 -19.62
N GLU A 33 20.33 -1.69 -20.37
CA GLU A 33 20.31 -1.19 -21.75
C GLU A 33 20.01 -2.26 -22.79
N GLY A 34 20.51 -3.48 -22.60
CA GLY A 34 20.50 -4.53 -23.62
C GLY A 34 19.42 -5.60 -23.46
N ASN A 35 18.48 -5.43 -22.54
CA ASN A 35 17.45 -6.42 -22.26
C ASN A 35 16.04 -5.87 -22.56
N ASP A 36 15.23 -6.62 -23.30
CA ASP A 36 13.84 -6.26 -23.59
C ASP A 36 12.89 -6.57 -22.40
N ASP A 37 13.33 -7.41 -21.46
CA ASP A 37 12.57 -7.77 -20.27
C ASP A 37 12.62 -6.63 -19.23
N THR A 38 11.49 -5.94 -19.10
CA THR A 38 11.32 -4.84 -18.13
C THR A 38 11.60 -5.27 -16.70
N ASP A 39 11.26 -6.50 -16.30
CA ASP A 39 11.48 -6.98 -14.94
C ASP A 39 12.98 -7.15 -14.64
N VAL A 40 13.74 -7.68 -15.58
CA VAL A 40 15.21 -7.78 -15.46
C VAL A 40 15.83 -6.39 -15.31
N ARG A 41 15.37 -5.42 -16.12
CA ARG A 41 15.85 -4.03 -16.05
C ARG A 41 15.53 -3.41 -14.68
N VAL A 42 14.30 -3.55 -14.19
CA VAL A 42 13.89 -3.07 -12.85
C VAL A 42 14.74 -3.71 -11.74
N ARG A 43 14.92 -5.03 -11.76
CA ARG A 43 15.75 -5.74 -10.77
C ARG A 43 17.21 -5.32 -10.84
N SER A 44 17.70 -4.96 -12.03
CA SER A 44 19.05 -4.42 -12.20
C SER A 44 19.22 -3.05 -11.54
N ILE A 45 18.24 -2.14 -11.68
CA ILE A 45 18.26 -0.84 -11.01
C ILE A 45 18.21 -1.00 -9.48
N LYS A 46 17.33 -1.89 -8.98
CA LYS A 46 17.27 -2.20 -7.54
C LYS A 46 18.58 -2.80 -7.01
N ALA A 47 19.29 -3.57 -7.83
CA ALA A 47 20.61 -4.06 -7.48
C ALA A 47 21.65 -2.93 -7.39
N LEU A 48 21.62 -1.94 -8.31
CA LEU A 48 22.46 -0.75 -8.22
C LEU A 48 22.24 0.00 -6.90
N GLU A 49 20.97 0.20 -6.52
CA GLU A 49 20.59 0.85 -5.26
C GLU A 49 21.14 0.11 -4.05
N LYS A 50 20.90 -1.21 -3.97
CA LYS A 50 21.33 -2.05 -2.84
C LYS A 50 22.86 -2.07 -2.67
N MET A 51 23.61 -1.90 -3.75
CA MET A 51 25.08 -1.85 -3.73
C MET A 51 25.63 -0.42 -3.53
N GLU A 52 24.75 0.57 -3.45
CA GLU A 52 25.09 1.99 -3.40
C GLU A 52 26.03 2.39 -4.55
N LEU A 53 25.83 1.79 -5.74
CA LEU A 53 26.63 2.08 -6.92
C LEU A 53 26.10 3.35 -7.56
N GLN A 54 26.92 4.40 -7.59
CA GLN A 54 26.56 5.70 -8.12
C GLN A 54 27.67 6.18 -9.05
N ASN A 55 27.36 6.36 -10.33
CA ASN A 55 28.29 6.97 -11.28
C ASN A 55 27.54 7.74 -12.39
N LYS A 56 28.27 8.54 -13.15
CA LYS A 56 27.73 9.40 -14.20
C LYS A 56 27.05 8.63 -15.34
N GLN A 57 27.50 7.41 -15.62
CA GLN A 57 26.89 6.58 -16.66
C GLN A 57 25.51 6.08 -16.20
N ILE A 58 25.40 5.63 -14.95
CA ILE A 58 24.12 5.25 -14.34
C ILE A 58 23.13 6.41 -14.40
N PHE A 59 23.55 7.61 -13.98
CA PHE A 59 22.69 8.80 -14.06
C PHE A 59 22.12 9.01 -15.47
N LYS A 60 22.98 9.07 -16.50
CA LYS A 60 22.54 9.33 -17.88
C LYS A 60 21.56 8.30 -18.41
N ILE A 61 21.80 7.04 -18.10
CA ILE A 61 20.96 5.93 -18.54
C ILE A 61 19.58 6.03 -17.89
N LEU A 62 19.56 6.24 -16.57
CA LEU A 62 18.31 6.35 -15.83
C LEU A 62 17.55 7.65 -16.15
N GLU A 63 18.23 8.75 -16.41
CA GLU A 63 17.64 9.99 -16.93
C GLU A 63 16.92 9.74 -18.26
N SER A 64 17.59 9.05 -19.20
CA SER A 64 16.97 8.70 -20.49
C SER A 64 15.72 7.86 -20.29
N TYR A 65 15.77 6.82 -19.47
CA TYR A 65 14.62 5.96 -19.25
C TYR A 65 13.48 6.66 -18.51
N LEU A 66 13.81 7.47 -17.50
CA LEU A 66 12.84 8.29 -16.81
C LEU A 66 12.03 9.17 -17.77
N ILE A 67 12.66 9.70 -18.83
CA ILE A 67 11.99 10.58 -19.79
C ILE A 67 11.26 9.79 -20.89
N SER A 68 11.88 8.74 -21.45
CA SER A 68 11.44 8.19 -22.74
C SER A 68 10.98 6.73 -22.72
N ASP A 69 11.16 5.98 -21.64
CA ASP A 69 10.76 4.57 -21.62
C ASP A 69 9.24 4.41 -21.62
N GLU A 70 8.69 3.39 -22.27
CA GLU A 70 7.24 3.16 -22.30
C GLU A 70 6.73 2.54 -21.00
N ALA A 71 7.55 1.74 -20.32
CA ALA A 71 7.17 1.00 -19.13
C ALA A 71 7.14 1.91 -17.90
N ALA A 72 5.93 2.16 -17.37
CA ALA A 72 5.73 3.02 -16.21
C ALA A 72 6.50 2.57 -14.96
N ILE A 73 6.63 1.25 -14.76
CA ILE A 73 7.37 0.68 -13.63
C ILE A 73 8.87 0.96 -13.71
N LEU A 74 9.44 0.93 -14.92
CA LEU A 74 10.85 1.22 -15.09
C LEU A 74 11.12 2.72 -14.89
N ARG A 75 10.28 3.58 -15.45
CA ARG A 75 10.36 5.03 -15.21
C ARG A 75 10.25 5.36 -13.73
N ALA A 76 9.33 4.71 -13.00
CA ALA A 76 9.16 4.91 -11.56
C ALA A 76 10.39 4.45 -10.77
N THR A 77 10.95 3.29 -11.12
CA THR A 77 12.17 2.77 -10.50
C THR A 77 13.38 3.69 -10.78
N ALA A 78 13.49 4.21 -12.00
CA ALA A 78 14.52 5.19 -12.36
C ALA A 78 14.33 6.51 -11.60
N ALA A 79 13.10 7.03 -11.50
CA ALA A 79 12.78 8.23 -10.72
C ALA A 79 13.18 8.07 -9.26
N GLU A 80 12.80 6.95 -8.63
CA GLU A 80 13.13 6.66 -7.23
C GLU A 80 14.65 6.66 -7.02
N TYR A 81 15.37 5.89 -7.83
CA TYR A 81 16.83 5.84 -7.76
C TYR A 81 17.47 7.22 -7.95
N LEU A 82 17.02 8.02 -8.90
CA LEU A 82 17.53 9.37 -9.17
C LEU A 82 17.23 10.34 -8.01
N ILE A 83 16.04 10.26 -7.41
CA ILE A 83 15.67 11.05 -6.22
C ILE A 83 16.51 10.63 -5.00
N GLN A 84 16.88 9.35 -4.89
CA GLN A 84 17.74 8.87 -3.81
C GLN A 84 19.20 9.29 -3.97
N ASN A 85 19.73 9.24 -5.19
CA ASN A 85 21.18 9.24 -5.42
C ASN A 85 21.69 10.45 -6.23
N PHE A 86 20.83 11.15 -6.97
CA PHE A 86 21.19 12.21 -7.94
C PHE A 86 20.19 13.36 -7.92
N LEU A 87 19.71 13.74 -6.73
CA LEU A 87 18.55 14.63 -6.58
C LEU A 87 18.76 16.01 -7.24
N GLU A 88 19.94 16.62 -7.07
CA GLU A 88 20.22 17.95 -7.63
C GLU A 88 20.42 17.90 -9.15
N GLU A 89 21.12 16.89 -9.65
CA GLU A 89 21.32 16.66 -11.08
C GLU A 89 20.01 16.35 -11.80
N SER A 90 19.04 15.78 -11.07
CA SER A 90 17.77 15.33 -11.61
C SER A 90 16.68 16.41 -11.66
N ILE A 91 16.95 17.66 -11.25
CA ILE A 91 15.91 18.72 -11.21
C ILE A 91 15.18 18.86 -12.57
N SER A 92 15.92 18.98 -13.66
CA SER A 92 15.34 19.12 -15.01
C SER A 92 14.51 17.91 -15.44
N PRO A 93 15.05 16.67 -15.43
CA PRO A 93 14.28 15.49 -15.84
C PRO A 93 13.08 15.24 -14.92
N LEU A 94 13.21 15.43 -13.60
CA LEU A 94 12.09 15.28 -12.67
C LEU A 94 10.99 16.30 -12.95
N ASN A 95 11.33 17.56 -13.20
CA ASN A 95 10.35 18.60 -13.52
C ASN A 95 9.59 18.31 -14.83
N TRP A 96 10.27 17.73 -15.83
CA TRP A 96 9.65 17.30 -17.09
C TRP A 96 8.66 16.16 -16.84
N VAL A 97 9.08 15.12 -16.10
CA VAL A 97 8.26 13.95 -15.81
C VAL A 97 7.03 14.29 -14.99
N ILE A 98 7.15 15.15 -13.97
CA ILE A 98 6.00 15.63 -13.20
C ILE A 98 4.99 16.30 -14.13
N GLN A 99 5.41 16.97 -15.20
CA GLN A 99 4.48 17.68 -16.07
C GLN A 99 3.83 16.79 -17.14
N HIS A 100 4.47 15.70 -17.54
CA HIS A 100 4.08 14.96 -18.75
C HIS A 100 3.74 13.49 -18.51
N ASP A 101 4.25 12.88 -17.44
CA ASP A 101 3.97 11.49 -17.14
C ASP A 101 2.62 11.35 -16.43
N THR A 102 1.72 10.55 -16.98
CA THR A 102 0.36 10.35 -16.44
C THR A 102 0.23 9.13 -15.53
N SER A 103 1.32 8.41 -15.29
CA SER A 103 1.34 7.19 -14.49
C SER A 103 1.11 7.47 -12.99
N PRO A 104 0.23 6.71 -12.31
CA PRO A 104 0.08 6.79 -10.87
C PRO A 104 1.34 6.32 -10.11
N LEU A 105 2.13 5.40 -10.69
CA LEU A 105 3.39 4.95 -10.09
C LEU A 105 4.37 6.11 -9.91
N ILE A 106 4.48 6.94 -10.94
CA ILE A 106 5.38 8.09 -10.93
C ILE A 106 4.91 9.08 -9.88
N LEU A 107 3.64 9.48 -9.93
CA LEU A 107 3.10 10.43 -8.95
C LEU A 107 3.27 9.91 -7.51
N LYS A 108 3.07 8.62 -7.26
CA LYS A 108 3.35 7.99 -5.96
C LYS A 108 4.80 8.16 -5.55
N ILE A 109 5.78 7.81 -6.40
CA ILE A 109 7.22 7.94 -6.08
C ILE A 109 7.59 9.37 -5.69
N PHE A 110 7.04 10.36 -6.41
CA PHE A 110 7.28 11.75 -6.05
C PHE A 110 6.64 12.14 -4.71
N LEU A 111 5.41 11.69 -4.45
CA LEU A 111 4.73 11.98 -3.20
C LEU A 111 5.41 11.31 -1.99
N ASP A 112 5.93 10.09 -2.17
CA ASP A 112 6.75 9.38 -1.17
C ASP A 112 8.02 10.12 -0.75
N ASN A 113 8.53 10.98 -1.65
CA ASN A 113 9.76 11.73 -1.45
C ASN A 113 9.52 13.23 -1.27
N LEU A 114 8.30 13.66 -0.90
CA LEU A 114 7.97 15.08 -0.72
C LEU A 114 8.92 15.80 0.22
N ASN A 115 9.34 15.15 1.30
CA ASN A 115 10.28 15.70 2.26
C ASN A 115 11.63 16.11 1.64
N LYS A 116 12.08 15.43 0.57
CA LYS A 116 13.30 15.80 -0.15
C LYS A 116 13.14 17.06 -1.00
N PHE A 117 11.91 17.38 -1.37
CA PHE A 117 11.56 18.56 -2.13
C PHE A 117 11.17 19.76 -1.25
N ASP A 118 11.28 19.63 0.08
CA ASP A 118 10.96 20.67 1.06
C ASP A 118 12.12 21.68 1.21
N ASN A 119 12.53 22.29 0.09
CA ASN A 119 13.46 23.41 0.08
C ASN A 119 13.29 24.26 -1.18
N ILE A 120 13.87 25.46 -1.16
CA ILE A 120 13.69 26.47 -2.21
C ILE A 120 14.17 26.01 -3.60
N LYS A 121 15.15 25.10 -3.68
CA LYS A 121 15.64 24.58 -4.97
C LYS A 121 14.57 23.75 -5.69
N PHE A 122 13.66 23.10 -4.94
CA PHE A 122 12.64 22.19 -5.48
C PHE A 122 11.21 22.76 -5.36
N GLU A 123 11.06 24.04 -5.02
CA GLU A 123 9.75 24.68 -4.81
C GLU A 123 8.80 24.50 -6.02
N LEU A 124 9.34 24.62 -7.24
CA LEU A 124 8.56 24.42 -8.46
C LEU A 124 8.05 22.98 -8.59
N ILE A 125 8.90 22.00 -8.25
CA ILE A 125 8.55 20.57 -8.25
C ILE A 125 7.44 20.34 -7.23
N SER A 126 7.62 20.79 -5.98
CA SER A 126 6.62 20.64 -4.90
C SER A 126 5.29 21.27 -5.27
N LYS A 127 5.29 22.47 -5.86
CA LYS A 127 4.07 23.14 -6.31
C LYS A 127 3.35 22.36 -7.41
N LYS A 128 4.09 21.85 -8.42
CA LYS A 128 3.50 21.04 -9.49
C LYS A 128 2.94 19.71 -8.96
N LEU A 129 3.63 19.07 -8.02
CA LEU A 129 3.15 17.84 -7.38
C LEU A 129 1.83 18.07 -6.66
N HIS A 130 1.75 19.12 -5.84
CA HIS A 130 0.52 19.47 -5.14
C HIS A 130 -0.65 19.75 -6.10
N THR A 131 -0.40 20.47 -7.19
CA THR A 131 -1.41 20.68 -8.24
C THR A 131 -1.89 19.35 -8.82
N ARG A 132 -0.97 18.44 -9.13
CA ARG A 132 -1.32 17.13 -9.72
C ARG A 132 -2.07 16.22 -8.77
N GLU A 133 -1.69 16.21 -7.50
CA GLU A 133 -2.40 15.47 -6.46
C GLU A 133 -3.84 16.00 -6.31
N THR A 134 -4.00 17.32 -6.34
CA THR A 134 -5.32 17.98 -6.32
C THR A 134 -6.16 17.65 -7.54
N GLU A 135 -5.56 17.69 -8.74
CA GLU A 135 -6.22 17.29 -9.98
C GLU A 135 -6.63 15.81 -9.96
N PHE A 136 -5.77 14.92 -9.46
CA PHE A 136 -6.06 13.51 -9.28
C PHE A 136 -7.26 13.29 -8.35
N ALA A 137 -7.25 13.93 -7.17
CA ALA A 137 -8.34 13.84 -6.20
C ALA A 137 -9.68 14.34 -6.79
N SER A 138 -9.63 15.49 -7.46
CA SER A 138 -10.79 16.09 -8.14
C SER A 138 -11.36 15.17 -9.23
N LYS A 139 -10.49 14.54 -10.04
CA LYS A 139 -10.87 13.65 -11.14
C LYS A 139 -11.60 12.39 -10.65
N ILE A 140 -11.24 11.89 -9.48
CA ILE A 140 -11.86 10.70 -8.85
C ILE A 140 -13.08 11.10 -8.00
N GLY A 141 -13.21 12.37 -7.65
CA GLY A 141 -14.32 12.87 -6.85
C GLY A 141 -14.12 12.66 -5.34
N ILE A 142 -12.86 12.69 -4.88
CA ILE A 142 -12.47 12.52 -3.49
C ILE A 142 -11.82 13.80 -2.94
N VAL A 143 -11.70 13.89 -1.62
CA VAL A 143 -10.89 14.92 -0.97
C VAL A 143 -9.39 14.66 -1.15
N LEU A 144 -8.58 15.71 -1.05
CA LEU A 144 -7.13 15.62 -1.26
C LEU A 144 -6.46 14.68 -0.24
N GLU A 145 -6.92 14.71 1.00
CA GLU A 145 -6.36 13.94 2.11
C GLU A 145 -6.43 12.43 1.84
N GLU A 146 -7.49 11.97 1.17
CA GLU A 146 -7.70 10.56 0.85
C GLU A 146 -7.06 10.18 -0.51
N SER A 147 -6.53 11.15 -1.27
CA SER A 147 -5.94 10.90 -2.59
C SER A 147 -4.80 9.88 -2.53
N ARG A 148 -4.05 9.88 -1.44
CA ARG A 148 -2.95 8.95 -1.18
C ARG A 148 -3.39 7.50 -1.19
N PHE A 149 -4.51 7.17 -0.52
CA PHE A 149 -5.08 5.82 -0.50
C PHE A 149 -5.35 5.31 -1.93
N PHE A 150 -5.95 6.16 -2.76
CA PHE A 150 -6.28 5.83 -4.14
C PHE A 150 -5.04 5.75 -5.04
N LEU A 151 -4.06 6.65 -4.86
CA LEU A 151 -2.80 6.61 -5.59
C LEU A 151 -2.03 5.32 -5.31
N ASP A 152 -1.92 4.93 -4.05
CA ASP A 152 -1.26 3.69 -3.63
C ASP A 152 -1.98 2.46 -4.21
N LEU A 153 -3.31 2.48 -4.24
CA LEU A 153 -4.11 1.44 -4.87
C LEU A 153 -3.87 1.34 -6.39
N GLU A 154 -3.85 2.46 -7.11
CA GLU A 154 -3.61 2.46 -8.55
C GLU A 154 -2.18 2.07 -8.90
N ALA A 155 -1.21 2.51 -8.10
CA ALA A 155 0.17 2.10 -8.21
C ALA A 155 0.30 0.57 -8.13
N LEU A 156 -0.42 -0.07 -7.21
CA LEU A 156 -0.44 -1.54 -7.10
C LEU A 156 -0.94 -2.20 -8.39
N PHE A 157 -2.08 -1.76 -8.93
CA PHE A 157 -2.60 -2.29 -10.19
C PHE A 157 -1.67 -2.04 -11.38
N ALA A 158 -0.91 -0.95 -11.33
CA ALA A 158 0.04 -0.60 -12.37
C ALA A 158 1.28 -1.49 -12.40
N VAL A 159 1.77 -1.94 -11.24
CA VAL A 159 2.90 -2.89 -11.16
C VAL A 159 2.55 -4.19 -11.88
N ASP A 160 1.38 -4.76 -11.62
CA ASP A 160 0.98 -6.06 -12.16
C ASP A 160 0.64 -6.04 -13.66
N LYS A 161 0.38 -4.87 -14.25
CA LYS A 161 -0.09 -4.74 -15.65
C LYS A 161 0.88 -4.03 -16.59
N GLY A 162 2.02 -3.54 -16.11
CA GLY A 162 3.10 -2.90 -16.89
C GLY A 162 2.75 -1.54 -17.51
N ASN A 163 1.67 -1.49 -18.31
CA ASN A 163 1.18 -0.32 -19.06
C ASN A 163 -0.19 0.16 -18.57
N TYR A 164 -0.41 0.16 -17.26
CA TYR A 164 -1.65 0.66 -16.68
C TYR A 164 -1.75 2.18 -16.83
N LYS A 165 -2.84 2.64 -17.46
CA LYS A 165 -3.23 4.05 -17.49
C LYS A 165 -4.43 4.24 -16.57
N LEU A 166 -4.39 5.30 -15.78
CA LEU A 166 -5.50 5.67 -14.90
C LEU A 166 -6.76 5.95 -15.72
N ASP A 167 -7.77 5.08 -15.60
CA ASP A 167 -9.12 5.35 -16.07
C ASP A 167 -9.99 5.75 -14.86
N PRO A 168 -10.42 7.02 -14.74
CA PRO A 168 -11.32 7.44 -13.66
C PRO A 168 -12.61 6.63 -13.61
N LYS A 169 -13.06 6.07 -14.74
CA LYS A 169 -14.23 5.19 -14.79
C LYS A 169 -13.99 3.87 -14.05
N SER A 170 -12.73 3.47 -13.83
CA SER A 170 -12.39 2.33 -12.97
C SER A 170 -12.92 2.52 -11.57
N TYR A 171 -12.95 3.75 -11.03
CA TYR A 171 -13.48 4.00 -9.68
C TYR A 171 -15.01 3.94 -9.61
N THR A 172 -15.70 4.47 -10.60
CA THR A 172 -17.15 4.25 -10.72
C THR A 172 -17.43 2.75 -10.89
N THR A 173 -16.60 2.04 -11.66
CA THR A 173 -16.70 0.59 -11.81
C THR A 173 -16.45 -0.12 -10.49
N TYR A 174 -15.43 0.30 -9.73
CA TYR A 174 -15.12 -0.21 -8.40
C TYR A 174 -16.29 0.00 -7.43
N GLN A 175 -16.87 1.19 -7.37
CA GLN A 175 -18.07 1.45 -6.57
C GLN A 175 -19.26 0.56 -6.96
N ASN A 176 -19.33 0.13 -8.22
CA ASN A 176 -20.39 -0.74 -8.72
C ASN A 176 -20.08 -2.24 -8.54
N ILE A 177 -18.86 -2.60 -8.12
CA ILE A 177 -18.53 -3.99 -7.79
C ILE A 177 -19.12 -4.32 -6.42
N ALA A 178 -20.32 -4.91 -6.47
CA ALA A 178 -21.01 -5.45 -5.31
C ALA A 178 -20.51 -6.86 -4.97
N ASP A 179 -20.39 -7.17 -3.68
CA ASP A 179 -20.12 -8.52 -3.19
C ASP A 179 -21.25 -9.49 -3.61
N VAL A 180 -20.85 -10.65 -4.12
CA VAL A 180 -21.71 -11.79 -4.45
C VAL A 180 -22.49 -12.31 -3.22
N LYS A 181 -22.00 -12.09 -2.00
CA LYS A 181 -22.66 -12.58 -0.77
C LYS A 181 -23.58 -11.58 -0.07
N GLY A 182 -23.44 -10.28 -0.33
CA GLY A 182 -24.16 -9.23 0.43
C GLY A 182 -24.79 -8.13 -0.41
N GLY A 183 -24.45 -8.02 -1.69
CA GLY A 183 -24.90 -6.89 -2.53
C GLY A 183 -24.29 -5.55 -2.15
N GLU A 184 -23.42 -5.49 -1.13
CA GLU A 184 -22.74 -4.27 -0.72
C GLU A 184 -21.52 -4.01 -1.61
N PRO A 185 -21.31 -2.75 -2.06
CA PRO A 185 -20.15 -2.37 -2.84
C PRO A 185 -18.88 -2.48 -1.99
N TRP A 186 -17.76 -2.86 -2.61
CA TRP A 186 -16.49 -2.96 -1.88
C TRP A 186 -15.93 -1.62 -1.41
N LEU A 187 -16.36 -0.52 -2.02
CA LEU A 187 -15.96 0.85 -1.71
C LEU A 187 -17.19 1.76 -1.78
N VAL A 188 -17.45 2.52 -0.70
CA VAL A 188 -18.49 3.56 -0.66
C VAL A 188 -17.85 4.92 -0.43
N ILE A 189 -18.14 5.87 -1.32
CA ILE A 189 -17.78 7.28 -1.18
C ILE A 189 -19.04 8.10 -0.91
N ASN A 190 -19.04 8.91 0.14
CA ASN A 190 -20.11 9.86 0.45
C ASN A 190 -19.50 11.23 0.75
N ASN A 191 -20.06 12.29 0.16
CA ASN A 191 -19.54 13.66 0.27
C ASN A 191 -18.02 13.74 0.02
N LYS A 192 -17.54 13.01 -1.01
CA LYS A 192 -16.12 12.90 -1.40
C LYS A 192 -15.20 12.16 -0.41
N HIS A 193 -15.75 11.53 0.62
CA HIS A 193 -14.99 10.74 1.58
C HIS A 193 -15.29 9.26 1.47
N VAL A 194 -14.29 8.41 1.65
CA VAL A 194 -14.46 6.97 1.83
C VAL A 194 -15.11 6.71 3.19
N VAL A 195 -16.31 6.13 3.17
CA VAL A 195 -17.10 5.85 4.38
C VAL A 195 -17.26 4.36 4.66
N SER A 196 -17.11 3.50 3.64
CA SER A 196 -17.11 2.04 3.80
C SER A 196 -16.10 1.38 2.88
N LEU A 197 -15.41 0.37 3.41
CA LEU A 197 -14.48 -0.49 2.70
C LEU A 197 -14.73 -1.96 3.03
N ASN A 198 -14.82 -2.80 2.00
CA ASN A 198 -14.96 -4.25 2.14
C ASN A 198 -13.90 -4.97 1.29
N PHE A 199 -13.03 -5.71 1.95
CA PHE A 199 -11.81 -6.31 1.38
C PHE A 199 -11.95 -7.78 0.96
N ASN A 200 -13.18 -8.27 0.80
CA ASN A 200 -13.49 -9.69 0.57
C ASN A 200 -13.06 -10.31 -0.78
N TYR A 201 -12.90 -9.52 -1.85
CA TYR A 201 -12.93 -10.05 -3.23
C TYR A 201 -11.65 -9.84 -4.04
N PHE A 202 -10.92 -8.74 -3.81
CA PHE A 202 -9.70 -8.46 -4.54
C PHE A 202 -8.48 -8.92 -3.72
N LYS A 203 -7.34 -9.16 -4.36
CA LYS A 203 -6.11 -9.63 -3.70
C LYS A 203 -5.59 -8.58 -2.68
N TRP A 204 -6.06 -8.60 -1.43
CA TRP A 204 -5.70 -7.59 -0.41
C TRP A 204 -4.86 -8.12 0.75
N ASN A 205 -3.88 -8.98 0.45
CA ASN A 205 -2.69 -9.14 1.31
C ASN A 205 -1.94 -7.81 1.53
N PHE A 206 -2.32 -6.76 0.81
CA PHE A 206 -1.60 -5.50 0.74
C PHE A 206 -1.76 -4.60 1.97
N ILE A 207 -2.92 -4.54 2.66
CA ILE A 207 -3.01 -3.80 3.94
C ILE A 207 -2.10 -4.43 5.01
N LYS A 208 -1.82 -5.73 4.90
CA LYS A 208 -0.81 -6.39 5.74
C LYS A 208 0.60 -5.89 5.43
N GLU A 209 0.91 -5.66 4.15
CA GLU A 209 2.23 -5.20 3.67
C GLU A 209 2.40 -3.68 3.76
N ASN A 210 1.29 -2.93 3.73
CA ASN A 210 1.22 -1.46 3.69
C ASN A 210 0.22 -1.02 4.76
N PRO A 211 0.57 -1.18 6.04
CA PRO A 211 -0.33 -0.99 7.16
C PRO A 211 -0.90 0.43 7.27
N ASP A 212 -0.15 1.42 6.84
CA ASP A 212 -0.48 2.84 7.02
C ASP A 212 -1.38 3.38 5.90
N LEU A 213 -1.71 2.54 4.90
CA LEU A 213 -2.52 2.91 3.73
C LEU A 213 -3.86 3.55 4.09
N ILE A 214 -4.45 3.12 5.20
CA ILE A 214 -5.79 3.55 5.65
C ILE A 214 -5.74 4.79 6.56
N ASP A 215 -4.55 5.31 6.90
CA ASP A 215 -4.43 6.38 7.89
C ASP A 215 -5.09 7.70 7.47
N SER A 216 -5.18 7.92 6.16
CA SER A 216 -5.86 9.10 5.60
C SER A 216 -7.38 8.99 5.60
N LEU A 217 -7.96 7.79 5.76
CA LEU A 217 -9.39 7.53 5.64
C LEU A 217 -10.15 7.89 6.91
N THR A 218 -9.96 9.12 7.38
CA THR A 218 -10.44 9.57 8.69
C THR A 218 -11.96 9.62 8.81
N LYS A 219 -12.71 9.54 7.69
CA LYS A 219 -14.19 9.47 7.69
C LYS A 219 -14.74 8.06 7.52
N LEU A 220 -13.88 7.04 7.53
CA LEU A 220 -14.30 5.65 7.42
C LEU A 220 -15.15 5.25 8.63
N ILE A 221 -16.33 4.72 8.37
CA ILE A 221 -17.33 4.31 9.37
C ILE A 221 -17.45 2.79 9.42
N ASP A 222 -17.30 2.13 8.28
CA ASP A 222 -17.43 0.68 8.15
C ASP A 222 -16.18 0.10 7.48
N LEU A 223 -15.60 -0.93 8.09
CA LEU A 223 -14.39 -1.57 7.63
C LEU A 223 -14.51 -3.08 7.78
N ASP A 224 -14.59 -3.76 6.63
CA ASP A 224 -14.72 -5.20 6.55
C ASP A 224 -13.46 -5.85 5.97
N PHE A 225 -12.74 -6.60 6.82
CA PHE A 225 -11.60 -7.45 6.46
C PHE A 225 -11.97 -8.93 6.36
N TYR A 226 -13.23 -9.26 6.06
CA TYR A 226 -13.66 -10.64 5.88
C TYR A 226 -12.95 -11.29 4.70
N ILE A 227 -12.12 -12.29 4.97
CA ILE A 227 -11.47 -13.09 3.92
C ILE A 227 -12.36 -14.29 3.58
N CYS A 228 -12.98 -14.24 2.40
CA CYS A 228 -13.71 -15.37 1.85
C CYS A 228 -12.71 -16.34 1.21
N SER A 229 -12.42 -17.47 1.85
CA SER A 229 -11.68 -18.55 1.16
C SER A 229 -12.54 -19.10 0.02
N LEU A 230 -12.40 -18.58 -1.20
CA LEU A 230 -12.88 -19.29 -2.38
C LEU A 230 -11.97 -20.51 -2.54
N LYS A 231 -12.52 -21.68 -2.22
CA LYS A 231 -11.87 -23.02 -2.26
C LYS A 231 -11.15 -23.39 -3.59
N LYS A 232 -11.15 -22.52 -4.61
CA LYS A 232 -10.62 -22.81 -5.93
C LYS A 232 -9.13 -22.48 -6.09
N TYR A 233 -8.54 -21.68 -5.20
CA TYR A 233 -7.10 -21.41 -5.21
C TYR A 233 -6.52 -21.60 -3.81
N SER A 234 -5.67 -22.60 -3.65
CA SER A 234 -4.90 -22.89 -2.42
C SER A 234 -3.84 -21.80 -2.22
N TYR A 235 -4.24 -20.66 -1.69
CA TYR A 235 -3.28 -19.69 -1.19
C TYR A 235 -3.13 -19.93 0.32
N GLU A 236 -2.11 -20.70 0.69
CA GLU A 236 -1.80 -21.07 2.09
C GLU A 236 -1.38 -19.87 2.97
N ASN A 237 -1.32 -18.65 2.41
CA ASN A 237 -0.83 -17.43 3.07
C ASN A 237 -1.81 -16.22 3.04
N LEU A 238 -3.13 -16.45 3.04
CA LEU A 238 -4.12 -15.35 3.06
C LEU A 238 -4.57 -14.92 4.47
N THR A 239 -3.93 -15.39 5.55
CA THR A 239 -4.33 -14.97 6.91
C THR A 239 -3.70 -13.62 7.26
N LEU A 240 -4.55 -12.64 7.60
CA LEU A 240 -4.12 -11.42 8.27
C LEU A 240 -3.79 -11.75 9.73
N SER A 241 -2.57 -12.24 9.98
CA SER A 241 -2.13 -12.68 11.31
C SER A 241 -1.91 -11.52 12.29
N ILE A 242 -1.75 -10.29 11.80
CA ILE A 242 -1.48 -9.08 12.57
C ILE A 242 -2.30 -7.93 11.95
N ILE A 243 -3.01 -7.19 12.80
CA ILE A 243 -3.60 -5.90 12.44
C ILE A 243 -2.60 -4.81 12.83
N PRO A 244 -2.30 -3.84 11.96
CA PRO A 244 -1.35 -2.78 12.28
C PRO A 244 -1.89 -1.76 13.27
N GLU A 245 -0.98 -1.07 13.97
CA GLU A 245 -1.34 -0.03 14.94
C GLU A 245 -2.02 1.19 14.27
N SER A 246 -1.77 1.42 12.98
CA SER A 246 -2.42 2.42 12.12
C SER A 246 -3.95 2.34 12.18
N ILE A 247 -4.55 1.16 12.40
CA ILE A 247 -6.02 1.01 12.53
C ILE A 247 -6.66 2.00 13.52
N GLY A 248 -5.91 2.42 14.55
CA GLY A 248 -6.39 3.39 15.55
C GLY A 248 -6.48 4.84 15.07
N SER A 249 -6.05 5.16 13.84
CA SER A 249 -6.26 6.46 13.19
C SER A 249 -7.71 6.66 12.73
N LEU A 250 -8.45 5.56 12.53
CA LEU A 250 -9.84 5.53 12.07
C LEU A 250 -10.84 5.87 13.20
N ILE A 251 -10.67 7.02 13.84
CA ILE A 251 -11.44 7.40 15.04
C ILE A 251 -12.96 7.53 14.83
N TYR A 252 -13.42 7.55 13.57
CA TYR A 252 -14.83 7.57 13.19
C TYR A 252 -15.43 6.19 12.94
N LEU A 253 -14.62 5.12 13.03
CA LEU A 253 -15.06 3.77 12.75
C LEU A 253 -16.14 3.32 13.74
N GLU A 254 -17.27 2.87 13.20
CA GLU A 254 -18.40 2.34 13.97
C GLU A 254 -18.53 0.83 13.83
N ARG A 255 -18.10 0.25 12.72
CA ARG A 255 -18.12 -1.20 12.48
C ARG A 255 -16.77 -1.69 12.00
N LEU A 256 -16.29 -2.74 12.63
CA LEU A 256 -15.03 -3.41 12.29
C LEU A 256 -15.24 -4.91 12.24
N ASN A 257 -15.17 -5.48 11.04
CA ASN A 257 -15.25 -6.92 10.83
C ASN A 257 -13.85 -7.48 10.55
N LEU A 258 -13.34 -8.29 11.49
CA LEU A 258 -12.03 -8.96 11.43
C LEU A 258 -12.19 -10.49 11.42
N ARG A 259 -13.37 -10.98 11.04
CA ARG A 259 -13.69 -12.40 11.02
C ARG A 259 -12.79 -13.18 10.07
N ARG A 260 -12.40 -14.41 10.46
CA ARG A 260 -11.62 -15.36 9.63
C ARG A 260 -10.23 -14.88 9.21
N ASN A 261 -9.52 -14.20 10.11
CA ASN A 261 -8.17 -13.70 9.83
C ASN A 261 -7.04 -14.50 10.51
N GLY A 262 -7.35 -15.52 11.30
CA GLY A 262 -6.36 -16.28 12.04
C GLY A 262 -5.68 -15.47 13.17
N LEU A 263 -6.33 -14.39 13.62
CA LEU A 263 -5.79 -13.47 14.62
C LEU A 263 -5.62 -14.15 15.97
N THR A 264 -4.50 -13.85 16.63
CA THR A 264 -4.24 -14.23 18.03
C THR A 264 -4.21 -13.03 18.97
N LYS A 265 -4.02 -11.83 18.41
CA LYS A 265 -3.97 -10.54 19.10
C LYS A 265 -4.57 -9.44 18.20
N ILE A 266 -4.94 -8.33 18.81
CA ILE A 266 -5.25 -7.07 18.15
C ILE A 266 -4.33 -5.97 18.72
N PRO A 267 -4.00 -4.93 17.93
CA PRO A 267 -3.11 -3.85 18.32
C PRO A 267 -3.70 -3.03 19.47
N SER A 268 -2.81 -2.40 20.24
CA SER A 268 -3.21 -1.60 21.40
C SER A 268 -3.97 -0.33 21.00
N SER A 269 -3.70 0.18 19.80
CA SER A 269 -4.36 1.35 19.22
C SER A 269 -5.86 1.18 18.99
N ILE A 270 -6.40 -0.04 18.96
CA ILE A 270 -7.86 -0.26 18.86
C ILE A 270 -8.63 0.51 19.94
N LYS A 271 -8.05 0.73 21.12
CA LYS A 271 -8.67 1.56 22.18
C LYS A 271 -9.02 2.98 21.74
N LYS A 272 -8.40 3.51 20.67
CA LYS A 272 -8.68 4.83 20.09
C LYS A 272 -10.00 4.86 19.31
N LEU A 273 -10.54 3.71 18.94
CA LEU A 273 -11.81 3.56 18.21
C LEU A 273 -13.00 3.75 19.15
N THR A 274 -13.09 4.91 19.79
CA THR A 274 -14.07 5.21 20.84
C THR A 274 -15.51 5.24 20.33
N ARG A 275 -15.71 5.30 19.02
CA ARG A 275 -17.02 5.24 18.35
C ARG A 275 -17.43 3.84 17.89
N LEU A 276 -16.56 2.84 18.07
CA LEU A 276 -16.82 1.49 17.59
C LEU A 276 -18.04 0.88 18.30
N LYS A 277 -19.06 0.52 17.52
CA LYS A 277 -20.33 -0.06 17.97
C LYS A 277 -20.36 -1.56 17.70
N GLU A 278 -19.75 -2.03 16.63
CA GLU A 278 -19.76 -3.43 16.23
C GLU A 278 -18.35 -3.94 15.96
N LEU A 279 -17.97 -5.03 16.62
CA LEU A 279 -16.68 -5.69 16.46
C LEU A 279 -16.89 -7.19 16.26
N ASP A 280 -16.54 -7.70 15.06
CA ASP A 280 -16.54 -9.13 14.77
C ASP A 280 -15.11 -9.69 14.74
N LEU A 281 -14.77 -10.48 15.75
CA LEU A 281 -13.52 -11.24 15.87
C LEU A 281 -13.74 -12.74 15.71
N SER A 282 -14.88 -13.17 15.17
CA SER A 282 -15.23 -14.59 15.10
C SER A 282 -14.34 -15.36 14.12
N TYR A 283 -14.26 -16.69 14.31
CA TYR A 283 -13.42 -17.57 13.48
C TYR A 283 -11.93 -17.16 13.46
N ASN A 284 -11.39 -16.76 14.61
CA ASN A 284 -9.97 -16.45 14.78
C ASN A 284 -9.32 -17.47 15.75
N HIS A 285 -8.16 -17.14 16.31
CA HIS A 285 -7.37 -18.00 17.19
C HIS A 285 -7.12 -17.39 18.57
N PHE A 286 -7.97 -16.47 19.01
CA PHE A 286 -7.88 -15.87 20.35
C PHE A 286 -8.05 -16.95 21.42
N LYS A 287 -7.11 -17.01 22.38
CA LYS A 287 -7.18 -17.90 23.56
C LYS A 287 -7.88 -17.23 24.75
N GLU A 288 -7.92 -15.90 24.73
CA GLU A 288 -8.57 -15.05 25.72
C GLU A 288 -9.18 -13.84 25.02
N ILE A 289 -10.12 -13.17 25.69
CA ILE A 289 -10.69 -11.91 25.19
C ILE A 289 -9.64 -10.81 25.39
N PRO A 290 -9.17 -10.13 24.32
CA PRO A 290 -8.15 -9.10 24.44
C PRO A 290 -8.58 -8.00 25.42
N GLN A 291 -7.73 -7.70 26.41
CA GLN A 291 -8.06 -6.70 27.44
C GLN A 291 -8.34 -5.31 26.86
N VAL A 292 -7.72 -4.97 25.73
CA VAL A 292 -7.93 -3.68 25.03
C VAL A 292 -9.39 -3.44 24.64
N ILE A 293 -10.19 -4.48 24.46
CA ILE A 293 -11.62 -4.36 24.14
C ILE A 293 -12.36 -3.63 25.27
N ARG A 294 -11.90 -3.72 26.52
CA ARG A 294 -12.51 -3.03 27.68
C ARG A 294 -12.52 -1.49 27.54
N ALA A 295 -11.67 -0.92 26.69
CA ALA A 295 -11.65 0.52 26.42
C ALA A 295 -12.69 0.95 25.37
N LEU A 296 -13.38 0.01 24.72
CA LEU A 296 -14.38 0.28 23.68
C LEU A 296 -15.75 0.50 24.30
N HIS A 297 -15.90 1.59 25.06
CA HIS A 297 -17.11 1.85 25.85
C HIS A 297 -18.39 2.02 25.02
N SER A 298 -18.29 2.35 23.73
CA SER A 298 -19.41 2.48 22.81
C SER A 298 -19.85 1.16 22.17
N LEU A 299 -19.16 0.05 22.47
CA LEU A 299 -19.36 -1.22 21.81
C LEU A 299 -20.71 -1.83 22.20
N LYS A 300 -21.57 -2.05 21.21
CA LYS A 300 -22.91 -2.64 21.34
C LYS A 300 -22.94 -4.11 20.96
N LYS A 301 -22.14 -4.51 19.98
CA LYS A 301 -22.06 -5.90 19.51
C LYS A 301 -20.63 -6.38 19.50
N LEU A 302 -20.37 -7.48 20.19
CA LEU A 302 -19.09 -8.17 20.19
C LEU A 302 -19.31 -9.63 19.80
N ASN A 303 -18.67 -10.05 18.71
CA ASN A 303 -18.67 -11.44 18.27
C ASN A 303 -17.28 -12.05 18.38
N ILE A 304 -17.13 -13.05 19.25
CA ILE A 304 -15.91 -13.83 19.45
C ILE A 304 -16.14 -15.33 19.22
N LYS A 305 -17.27 -15.71 18.62
CA LYS A 305 -17.58 -17.11 18.29
C LYS A 305 -16.46 -17.78 17.52
N ARG A 306 -16.30 -19.09 17.72
CA ARG A 306 -15.32 -19.90 16.98
C ARG A 306 -13.88 -19.41 17.16
N ASN A 307 -13.56 -18.95 18.37
CA ASN A 307 -12.19 -18.78 18.87
C ASN A 307 -11.81 -19.94 19.82
N ARG A 308 -10.69 -19.81 20.52
CA ARG A 308 -10.20 -20.75 21.56
C ARG A 308 -10.34 -20.15 22.96
N VAL A 309 -11.30 -19.23 23.14
CA VAL A 309 -11.57 -18.60 24.42
C VAL A 309 -12.43 -19.54 25.26
N HIS A 310 -11.99 -19.82 26.48
CA HIS A 310 -12.70 -20.73 27.40
C HIS A 310 -13.36 -20.00 28.57
N VAL A 311 -12.90 -18.79 28.88
CA VAL A 311 -13.35 -18.00 30.03
C VAL A 311 -13.70 -16.60 29.58
N ILE A 312 -14.86 -16.12 30.03
CA ILE A 312 -15.26 -14.72 29.90
C ILE A 312 -14.87 -14.02 31.20
N PRO A 313 -13.96 -13.03 31.18
CA PRO A 313 -13.58 -12.34 32.40
C PRO A 313 -14.76 -11.50 32.90
N GLU A 314 -15.09 -11.60 34.20
CA GLU A 314 -16.19 -10.86 34.83
C GLU A 314 -16.09 -9.35 34.59
N SER A 315 -14.86 -8.82 34.63
CA SER A 315 -14.57 -7.43 34.34
C SER A 315 -14.93 -7.00 32.91
N LEU A 316 -15.17 -7.91 31.96
CA LEU A 316 -15.56 -7.50 30.60
C LEU A 316 -16.92 -6.78 30.62
N LEU A 317 -17.89 -7.35 31.33
CA LEU A 317 -19.26 -6.83 31.39
C LEU A 317 -19.34 -5.55 32.23
N THR A 318 -18.43 -5.36 33.19
CA THR A 318 -18.38 -4.13 33.98
C THR A 318 -17.83 -2.94 33.20
N HIS A 319 -16.98 -3.17 32.19
CA HIS A 319 -16.38 -2.10 31.38
C HIS A 319 -17.14 -1.82 30.08
N LEU A 320 -17.85 -2.83 29.55
CA LEU A 320 -18.66 -2.74 28.32
C LEU A 320 -20.15 -2.54 28.65
N TYR A 321 -20.48 -1.48 29.36
CA TYR A 321 -21.85 -1.20 29.81
C TYR A 321 -22.83 -0.90 28.66
N SER A 322 -22.34 -0.56 27.46
CA SER A 322 -23.18 -0.37 26.25
C SER A 322 -23.47 -1.67 25.49
N LEU A 323 -22.97 -2.82 25.94
CA LEU A 323 -23.04 -4.06 25.18
C LEU A 323 -24.47 -4.63 25.18
N GLU A 324 -25.06 -4.70 23.99
CA GLU A 324 -26.42 -5.19 23.74
C GLU A 324 -26.41 -6.65 23.27
N SER A 325 -25.34 -7.09 22.61
CA SER A 325 -25.22 -8.45 22.09
C SER A 325 -23.79 -8.97 22.19
N PHE A 326 -23.65 -10.14 22.81
CA PHE A 326 -22.38 -10.83 22.97
C PHE A 326 -22.47 -12.26 22.46
N TYR A 327 -21.63 -12.60 21.50
CA TYR A 327 -21.59 -13.91 20.88
C TYR A 327 -20.28 -14.61 21.25
N PHE A 328 -20.37 -15.65 22.09
CA PHE A 328 -19.25 -16.47 22.57
C PHE A 328 -19.22 -17.84 21.88
#